data_AF-A0A117S8Z5-F1
#
_entry.id   AF-A0A117S8Z5-F1
#
_cell.length_a   1.000
_cell.length_b   1.000
_cell.length_c   1.000
_cell.angle_alpha   90.00
_cell.angle_beta   90.00
_cell.angle_gamma   90.00
#
_symmetry.space_group_name_H-M   'P 1'
#
loop_
_entity.id
_entity.type
_entity.pdbx_description
1 polymer ?
#
loop_
_entity_poly.entity_id
_entity_poly.type
_entity_poly.pdbx_seq_one_letter_code
_entity_poly.pdbx_strand_id
1 'polypeptide(L)'
;MAATQFRQRAAGMLYTVTLMMVAVAMLASAALLESNLETLLGKRIGGFIASDDNRAVAFQRIWRSTYWAFGWTLPGTPDLDSLDARLEAAGLKPGSPVLVRIFKREFELEIWLQKNGRFERFTTYPICRYSGRLGPKLKQGDHQSPEGIYTVSAGQLNPGSRWHRSFNLGYPNLYDRSHGRTGSFLMVHGGCSSVGCYAMTNAVVDELWRIVTAALNGGQKRFQVQAFPFRMTDANLAQRRDDPLHPFWSQLKMAHDLFEDAGIPPHVDICGKRYVASSGTPGNDGSRSLTRSCKASNSVATN
;
A
#
# COMPACT_ATOMS: atom_id res chain seq x y z
N MET A 1 -33.75 -32.02 -22.01
CA MET A 1 -33.28 -30.77 -22.66
C MET A 1 -32.46 -29.87 -21.73
N ALA A 2 -32.74 -29.78 -20.41
CA ALA A 2 -32.00 -28.92 -19.48
C ALA A 2 -30.53 -29.33 -19.20
N ALA A 3 -30.22 -30.64 -19.14
CA ALA A 3 -28.86 -31.14 -18.86
C ALA A 3 -27.84 -30.80 -19.97
N THR A 4 -28.32 -30.70 -21.22
CA THR A 4 -27.48 -30.37 -22.39
C THR A 4 -27.10 -28.89 -22.42
N GLN A 5 -28.03 -28.00 -22.02
CA GLN A 5 -27.76 -26.56 -21.88
C GLN A 5 -26.78 -26.25 -20.73
N PHE A 6 -26.84 -27.00 -19.63
CA PHE A 6 -25.93 -26.82 -18.50
C PHE A 6 -24.49 -27.22 -18.88
N ARG A 7 -24.31 -28.34 -19.58
CA ARG A 7 -23.00 -28.77 -20.09
C ARG A 7 -22.40 -27.80 -21.11
N GLN A 8 -23.22 -27.21 -21.99
CA GLN A 8 -22.76 -26.21 -22.95
C GLN A 8 -22.32 -24.90 -22.28
N ARG A 9 -23.04 -24.45 -21.23
CA ARG A 9 -22.64 -23.26 -20.45
C ARG A 9 -21.37 -23.49 -19.63
N ALA A 10 -21.22 -24.65 -19.02
CA ALA A 10 -20.01 -25.02 -18.29
C ALA A 10 -18.78 -25.14 -19.20
N ALA A 11 -18.95 -25.72 -20.41
CA ALA A 11 -17.88 -25.81 -21.41
C ALA A 11 -17.47 -24.42 -21.93
N GLY A 12 -18.43 -23.52 -22.20
CA GLY A 12 -18.15 -22.15 -22.60
C GLY A 12 -17.42 -21.34 -21.52
N MET A 13 -17.74 -21.56 -20.25
CA MET A 13 -17.08 -20.92 -19.11
C MET A 13 -15.65 -21.46 -18.89
N LEU A 14 -15.44 -22.77 -19.01
CA LEU A 14 -14.09 -23.35 -18.98
C LEU A 14 -13.23 -22.84 -20.16
N TYR A 15 -13.82 -22.73 -21.35
CA TYR A 15 -13.13 -22.27 -22.54
C TYR A 15 -12.70 -20.80 -22.42
N THR A 16 -13.56 -19.94 -21.86
CA THR A 16 -13.22 -18.52 -21.62
C THR A 16 -12.17 -18.36 -20.52
N VAL A 17 -12.25 -19.11 -19.42
CA VAL A 17 -11.22 -19.10 -18.37
C VAL A 17 -9.87 -19.59 -18.93
N THR A 18 -9.88 -20.64 -19.75
CA THR A 18 -8.66 -21.16 -20.40
C THR A 18 -8.07 -20.14 -21.37
N LEU A 19 -8.90 -19.47 -22.18
CA LEU A 19 -8.44 -18.40 -23.08
C LEU A 19 -7.84 -17.23 -22.29
N MET A 20 -8.44 -16.84 -21.16
CA MET A 20 -7.90 -15.78 -20.31
C MET A 20 -6.56 -16.19 -19.68
N MET A 21 -6.43 -17.43 -19.20
CA MET A 21 -5.15 -17.90 -18.65
C MET A 21 -4.05 -17.99 -19.71
N VAL A 22 -4.37 -18.44 -20.94
CA VAL A 22 -3.44 -18.47 -22.06
C VAL A 22 -3.04 -17.04 -22.48
N ALA A 23 -3.98 -16.11 -22.53
CA ALA A 23 -3.67 -14.70 -22.82
C ALA A 23 -2.77 -14.07 -21.74
N VAL A 24 -2.99 -14.40 -20.47
CA VAL A 24 -2.13 -13.95 -19.35
C VAL A 24 -0.72 -14.55 -19.47
N ALA A 25 -0.59 -15.83 -19.80
CA ALA A 25 0.70 -16.49 -19.99
C ALA A 25 1.47 -15.94 -21.20
N MET A 26 0.78 -15.66 -22.31
CA MET A 26 1.38 -15.06 -23.51
C MET A 26 1.87 -13.63 -23.23
N LEU A 27 1.11 -12.83 -22.48
CA LEU A 27 1.50 -11.46 -22.12
C LEU A 27 2.66 -11.43 -21.11
N ALA A 28 2.70 -12.36 -20.15
CA ALA A 28 3.85 -12.50 -19.25
C ALA A 28 5.12 -12.85 -20.03
N SER A 29 5.00 -13.69 -21.06
CA SER A 29 6.11 -14.07 -21.94
C SER A 29 6.56 -12.91 -22.83
N ALA A 30 5.64 -12.06 -23.30
CA ALA A 30 5.95 -10.85 -24.06
C ALA A 30 6.67 -9.80 -23.21
N ALA A 31 6.23 -9.60 -21.95
CA ALA A 31 6.89 -8.70 -21.00
C ALA A 31 8.33 -9.17 -20.66
N LEU A 32 8.53 -10.49 -20.57
CA LEU A 32 9.86 -11.08 -20.41
C LEU A 32 10.73 -10.90 -21.66
N LEU A 33 10.15 -10.98 -22.87
CA LEU A 33 10.89 -10.74 -24.12
C LEU A 33 11.31 -9.27 -24.29
N GLU A 34 10.43 -8.32 -23.94
CA GLU A 34 10.74 -6.89 -23.99
C GLU A 34 11.87 -6.51 -23.01
N SER A 35 11.93 -7.17 -21.84
CA SER A 35 12.99 -6.92 -20.85
C SER A 35 14.41 -7.25 -21.37
N ASN A 36 14.53 -8.21 -22.30
CA ASN A 36 15.79 -8.61 -22.92
C ASN A 36 16.20 -7.72 -24.11
N LEU A 37 15.25 -7.00 -24.73
CA LEU A 37 15.52 -6.10 -25.85
C LEU A 37 15.95 -4.70 -25.37
N GLU A 38 15.45 -4.26 -24.22
CA GLU A 38 15.78 -2.97 -23.60
C GLU A 38 17.20 -2.94 -23.00
N THR A 39 17.79 -4.10 -22.72
CA THR A 39 19.21 -4.21 -22.34
C THR A 39 20.15 -3.86 -23.50
N LEU A 40 19.67 -3.89 -24.75
CA LEU A 40 20.42 -3.60 -25.97
C LEU A 40 20.33 -2.15 -26.45
N LEU A 41 19.31 -1.37 -26.03
CA LEU A 41 19.02 -0.05 -26.62
C LEU A 41 18.95 1.05 -25.55
N GLY A 42 20.09 1.32 -24.92
CA GLY A 42 20.23 2.40 -23.95
C GLY A 42 20.02 3.80 -24.55
N LYS A 43 18.84 4.39 -24.33
CA LYS A 43 18.54 5.84 -24.07
C LYS A 43 17.14 6.22 -24.59
N ARG A 44 16.11 6.13 -23.74
CA ARG A 44 14.88 6.98 -23.66
C ARG A 44 13.86 6.45 -22.63
N ILE A 45 14.32 6.08 -21.43
CA ILE A 45 13.58 5.10 -20.59
C ILE A 45 12.57 5.74 -19.62
N GLY A 46 12.68 7.03 -19.28
CA GLY A 46 11.79 7.66 -18.28
C GLY A 46 10.31 7.72 -18.69
N GLY A 47 10.02 8.12 -19.93
CA GLY A 47 8.65 8.14 -20.45
C GLY A 47 8.06 6.73 -20.62
N PHE A 48 8.92 5.76 -20.94
CA PHE A 48 8.52 4.36 -21.09
C PHE A 48 8.17 3.72 -19.73
N ILE A 49 8.97 3.92 -18.69
CA ILE A 49 8.70 3.37 -17.34
C ILE A 49 7.44 3.97 -16.72
N ALA A 50 7.24 5.28 -16.80
CA ALA A 50 5.99 5.88 -16.31
C ALA A 50 4.78 5.39 -17.12
N SER A 51 4.93 5.14 -18.42
CA SER A 51 3.89 4.52 -19.23
C SER A 51 3.64 3.06 -18.84
N ASP A 52 4.68 2.31 -18.51
CA ASP A 52 4.60 0.93 -18.05
C ASP A 52 3.90 0.83 -16.68
N ASP A 53 4.27 1.67 -15.72
CA ASP A 53 3.61 1.74 -14.41
C ASP A 53 2.11 2.04 -14.56
N ASN A 54 1.74 2.99 -15.42
CA ASN A 54 0.34 3.32 -15.65
C ASN A 54 -0.42 2.15 -16.30
N ARG A 55 0.18 1.44 -17.26
CA ARG A 55 -0.41 0.26 -17.91
C ARG A 55 -0.57 -0.88 -16.93
N ALA A 56 0.46 -1.16 -16.14
CA ALA A 56 0.42 -2.19 -15.12
C ALA A 56 -0.61 -1.89 -14.02
N VAL A 57 -0.70 -0.65 -13.56
CA VAL A 57 -1.73 -0.20 -12.60
C VAL A 57 -3.14 -0.34 -13.19
N ALA A 58 -3.32 0.01 -14.47
CA ALA A 58 -4.61 -0.16 -15.15
C ALA A 58 -4.99 -1.64 -15.26
N PHE A 59 -4.05 -2.51 -15.63
CA PHE A 59 -4.26 -3.95 -15.70
C PHE A 59 -4.66 -4.55 -14.35
N GLN A 60 -3.92 -4.22 -13.29
CA GLN A 60 -4.23 -4.64 -11.92
C GLN A 60 -5.65 -4.23 -11.51
N ARG A 61 -6.10 -3.01 -11.86
CA ARG A 61 -7.46 -2.56 -11.56
C ARG A 61 -8.53 -3.39 -12.26
N ILE A 62 -8.33 -3.72 -13.54
CA ILE A 62 -9.30 -4.50 -14.31
C ILE A 62 -9.45 -5.88 -13.68
N TRP A 63 -8.33 -6.60 -13.54
CA TRP A 63 -8.31 -7.94 -12.97
C TRP A 63 -8.92 -8.01 -11.56
N ARG A 64 -8.55 -7.09 -10.66
CA ARG A 64 -9.06 -7.07 -9.28
C ARG A 64 -10.55 -6.73 -9.22
N SER A 65 -11.02 -5.84 -10.10
CA SER A 65 -12.45 -5.54 -10.23
C SER A 65 -13.23 -6.76 -10.73
N THR A 66 -12.64 -7.56 -11.63
CA THR A 66 -13.22 -8.82 -12.10
C THR A 66 -13.40 -9.83 -10.96
N TYR A 67 -12.37 -10.06 -10.15
CA TYR A 67 -12.46 -10.94 -8.98
C TYR A 67 -13.57 -10.51 -8.03
N TRP A 68 -13.61 -9.22 -7.70
CA TRP A 68 -14.65 -8.65 -6.86
C TRP A 68 -16.05 -8.86 -7.46
N ALA A 69 -16.23 -8.61 -8.75
CA ALA A 69 -17.52 -8.75 -9.43
C ALA A 69 -18.03 -10.20 -9.43
N PHE A 70 -17.14 -11.19 -9.46
CA PHE A 70 -17.49 -12.61 -9.36
C PHE A 70 -17.59 -13.12 -7.91
N GLY A 71 -17.35 -12.27 -6.90
CA GLY A 71 -17.35 -12.69 -5.49
C GLY A 71 -16.17 -13.59 -5.12
N TRP A 72 -15.08 -13.58 -5.90
CA TRP A 72 -13.90 -14.37 -5.64
C TRP A 72 -12.93 -13.66 -4.72
N THR A 73 -12.28 -14.45 -3.86
CA THR A 73 -11.18 -13.97 -3.02
C THR A 73 -10.01 -13.53 -3.89
N LEU A 74 -9.49 -12.33 -3.65
CA LEU A 74 -8.33 -11.83 -4.38
C LEU A 74 -7.11 -12.73 -4.14
N PRO A 75 -6.31 -13.04 -5.17
CA PRO A 75 -5.06 -13.77 -4.98
C PRO A 75 -4.14 -13.04 -3.99
N GLY A 76 -3.50 -13.81 -3.11
CA GLY A 76 -2.67 -13.29 -2.03
C GLY A 76 -3.43 -12.86 -0.77
N THR A 77 -4.76 -12.98 -0.74
CA THR A 77 -5.51 -12.82 0.52
C THR A 77 -5.15 -13.98 1.47
N PRO A 78 -4.72 -13.71 2.72
CA PRO A 78 -4.44 -14.77 3.69
C PRO A 78 -5.73 -15.48 4.11
N ASP A 79 -5.60 -16.59 4.84
CA ASP A 79 -6.74 -17.27 5.45
C ASP A 79 -7.33 -16.39 6.58
N LEU A 80 -8.43 -15.70 6.27
CA LEU A 80 -9.07 -14.71 7.15
C LEU A 80 -9.84 -15.36 8.31
N ASP A 81 -10.10 -16.67 8.26
CA ASP A 81 -10.83 -17.38 9.31
C ASP A 81 -9.91 -17.78 10.48
N SER A 82 -8.58 -17.74 10.28
CA SER A 82 -7.57 -18.22 11.23
C SER A 82 -6.64 -17.12 11.77
N LEU A 83 -7.13 -15.87 11.92
CA LEU A 83 -6.32 -14.74 12.40
C LEU A 83 -5.51 -15.07 13.66
N ASP A 84 -6.16 -15.60 14.70
CA ASP A 84 -5.51 -15.83 15.99
C ASP A 84 -4.42 -16.92 15.89
N ALA A 85 -4.70 -18.00 15.15
CA ALA A 85 -3.72 -19.06 14.89
C ALA A 85 -2.53 -18.56 14.05
N ARG A 86 -2.77 -17.68 13.06
CA ARG A 86 -1.68 -17.06 12.28
C ARG A 86 -0.81 -16.12 13.11
N LEU A 87 -1.42 -15.35 14.01
CA LEU A 87 -0.68 -14.50 14.95
C LEU A 87 0.18 -15.36 15.88
N GLU A 88 -0.40 -16.40 16.47
CA GLU A 88 0.30 -17.34 17.33
C GLU A 88 1.47 -18.03 16.61
N ALA A 89 1.25 -18.53 15.39
CA ALA A 89 2.29 -19.16 14.57
C ALA A 89 3.44 -18.20 14.22
N ALA A 90 3.17 -16.90 14.09
CA ALA A 90 4.18 -15.86 13.92
C ALA A 90 4.84 -15.42 15.25
N GLY A 91 4.37 -15.94 16.39
CA GLY A 91 4.77 -15.51 17.73
C GLY A 91 4.36 -14.06 18.04
N LEU A 92 3.35 -13.54 17.35
CA LEU A 92 2.81 -12.20 17.49
C LEU A 92 1.59 -12.21 18.41
N LYS A 93 1.41 -11.13 19.17
CA LYS A 93 0.32 -11.02 20.14
C LYS A 93 -0.75 -10.06 19.64
N PRO A 94 -2.05 -10.42 19.71
CA PRO A 94 -3.12 -9.46 19.53
C PRO A 94 -2.93 -8.26 20.47
N GLY A 95 -3.17 -7.05 19.97
CA GLY A 95 -3.00 -5.82 20.75
C GLY A 95 -1.58 -5.27 20.84
N SER A 96 -0.57 -5.99 20.32
CA SER A 96 0.75 -5.40 20.11
C SER A 96 0.66 -4.17 19.19
N PRO A 97 1.51 -3.14 19.38
CA PRO A 97 1.56 -1.98 18.50
C PRO A 97 1.71 -2.36 17.02
N VAL A 98 0.98 -1.66 16.16
CA VAL A 98 0.95 -1.93 14.72
C VAL A 98 1.58 -0.80 13.91
N LEU A 99 2.12 -1.15 12.75
CA LEU A 99 2.53 -0.22 11.69
C LEU A 99 1.97 -0.75 10.36
N VAL A 100 1.51 0.17 9.52
CA VAL A 100 0.93 -0.15 8.22
C VAL A 100 1.80 0.40 7.10
N ARG A 101 2.06 -0.40 6.07
CA ARG A 101 2.70 0.06 4.83
C ARG A 101 1.81 -0.21 3.65
N ILE A 102 1.77 0.72 2.70
CA ILE A 102 0.98 0.63 1.49
C ILE A 102 1.91 0.82 0.31
N PHE A 103 1.83 -0.08 -0.66
CA PHE A 103 2.65 -0.07 -1.87
C PHE A 103 1.72 -0.04 -3.09
N LYS A 104 1.65 1.13 -3.73
CA LYS A 104 0.66 1.41 -4.78
C LYS A 104 0.88 0.58 -6.03
N ARG A 105 2.12 0.51 -6.53
CA ARG A 105 2.46 -0.24 -7.75
C ARG A 105 2.13 -1.73 -7.63
N GLU A 106 2.26 -2.28 -6.43
CA GLU A 106 2.04 -3.68 -6.10
C GLU A 106 0.58 -3.98 -5.71
N PHE A 107 -0.22 -2.96 -5.38
CA PHE A 107 -1.56 -3.13 -4.80
C PHE A 107 -1.51 -3.93 -3.50
N GLU A 108 -0.60 -3.57 -2.61
CA GLU A 108 -0.35 -4.30 -1.36
C GLU A 108 -0.42 -3.39 -0.14
N LEU A 109 -1.02 -3.90 0.93
CA LEU A 109 -1.01 -3.30 2.26
C LEU A 109 -0.39 -4.30 3.23
N GLU A 110 0.73 -3.94 3.86
CA GLU A 110 1.39 -4.75 4.87
C GLU A 110 0.99 -4.33 6.27
N ILE A 111 0.84 -5.33 7.14
CA ILE A 111 0.67 -5.15 8.57
C ILE A 111 1.91 -5.67 9.29
N TRP A 112 2.45 -4.83 10.15
CA TRP A 112 3.62 -5.11 10.97
C TRP A 112 3.22 -4.98 12.44
N LEU A 113 3.61 -5.93 13.28
CA LEU A 113 3.32 -5.94 14.72
C LEU A 113 4.62 -5.92 15.52
N GLN A 114 4.61 -5.20 16.64
CA GLN A 114 5.75 -5.16 17.54
C GLN A 114 5.90 -6.45 18.34
N LYS A 115 7.12 -6.99 18.33
CA LYS A 115 7.61 -8.16 19.06
C LYS A 115 9.05 -7.91 19.51
N ASN A 116 9.32 -8.09 20.80
CA ASN A 116 10.66 -7.92 21.38
C ASN A 116 11.34 -6.57 21.02
N GLY A 117 10.55 -5.49 21.01
CA GLY A 117 11.03 -4.13 20.73
C GLY A 117 11.20 -3.77 19.25
N ARG A 118 11.05 -4.74 18.32
CA ARG A 118 11.08 -4.52 16.86
C ARG A 118 9.73 -4.87 16.24
N PHE A 119 9.48 -4.41 15.03
CA PHE A 119 8.29 -4.72 14.25
C PHE A 119 8.61 -5.82 13.26
N GLU A 120 7.83 -6.89 13.29
CA GLU A 120 7.90 -7.99 12.35
C GLU A 120 6.69 -7.94 11.42
N ARG A 121 6.89 -8.21 10.14
CA ARG A 121 5.79 -8.26 9.18
C ARG A 121 4.92 -9.46 9.50
N PHE A 122 3.68 -9.19 9.86
CA PHE A 122 2.69 -10.24 10.09
C PHE A 122 2.20 -10.82 8.77
N THR A 123 1.67 -9.96 7.90
CA THR A 123 1.10 -10.39 6.64
C THR A 123 0.95 -9.22 5.65
N THR A 124 0.69 -9.58 4.40
CA THR A 124 0.40 -8.65 3.30
C THR A 124 -1.00 -8.92 2.78
N TYR A 125 -1.80 -7.87 2.63
CA TYR A 125 -3.16 -7.94 2.11
C TYR A 125 -3.23 -7.30 0.71
N PRO A 126 -3.96 -7.92 -0.23
CA PRO A 126 -4.19 -7.31 -1.53
C PRO A 126 -5.16 -6.12 -1.42
N ILE A 127 -4.75 -4.98 -1.95
CA ILE A 127 -5.62 -3.82 -2.16
C ILE A 127 -6.51 -4.11 -3.35
N CYS A 128 -7.83 -3.96 -3.19
CA CYS A 128 -8.77 -4.18 -4.28
C CYS A 128 -8.72 -3.03 -5.29
N ARG A 129 -8.74 -1.78 -4.80
CA ARG A 129 -8.72 -0.60 -5.65
C ARG A 129 -8.13 0.64 -4.97
N TYR A 130 -7.42 1.44 -5.74
CA TYR A 130 -7.11 2.83 -5.41
C TYR A 130 -7.21 3.70 -6.69
N SER A 131 -7.26 5.02 -6.56
CA SER A 131 -7.47 5.95 -7.68
C SER A 131 -6.20 6.68 -8.10
N GLY A 132 -6.16 7.11 -9.36
CA GLY A 132 -5.05 7.91 -9.91
C GLY A 132 -3.89 7.05 -10.43
N ARG A 133 -2.66 7.52 -10.30
CA ARG A 133 -1.43 6.82 -10.71
C ARG A 133 -0.40 6.81 -9.58
N LEU A 134 0.84 6.43 -9.86
CA LEU A 134 1.93 6.70 -8.93
C LEU A 134 2.12 8.22 -8.82
N GLY A 135 2.34 8.68 -7.60
CA GLY A 135 2.38 10.07 -7.19
C GLY A 135 1.39 10.45 -6.09
N PRO A 136 1.69 11.53 -5.35
CA PRO A 136 0.88 11.99 -4.24
C PRO A 136 -0.40 12.67 -4.72
N LYS A 137 -1.41 12.70 -3.84
CA LYS A 137 -2.56 13.58 -3.99
C LYS A 137 -2.13 15.04 -3.86
N LEU A 138 -2.65 15.93 -4.69
CA LEU A 138 -2.28 17.35 -4.71
C LEU A 138 -3.46 18.27 -4.42
N LYS A 139 -4.66 17.96 -4.93
CA LYS A 139 -5.83 18.83 -4.77
C LYS A 139 -7.13 18.07 -4.61
N GLN A 140 -8.15 18.71 -4.05
CA GLN A 140 -9.50 18.16 -4.05
C GLN A 140 -9.97 17.88 -5.48
N GLY A 141 -10.60 16.71 -5.69
CA GLY A 141 -11.11 16.31 -7.00
C GLY A 141 -10.08 15.78 -8.01
N ASP A 142 -8.79 15.65 -7.66
CA ASP A 142 -7.78 15.06 -8.56
C ASP A 142 -7.86 13.53 -8.72
N HIS A 143 -8.81 12.88 -8.04
CA HIS A 143 -9.00 11.44 -8.05
C HIS A 143 -7.73 10.63 -7.76
N GLN A 144 -6.84 11.16 -6.91
CA GLN A 144 -5.53 10.59 -6.63
C GLN A 144 -5.45 10.07 -5.19
N SER A 145 -4.97 8.83 -5.03
CA SER A 145 -4.63 8.28 -3.70
C SER A 145 -3.30 8.83 -3.19
N PRO A 146 -3.19 9.14 -1.89
CA PRO A 146 -2.08 9.90 -1.32
C PRO A 146 -0.84 9.03 -1.11
N GLU A 147 0.34 9.63 -1.26
CA GLU A 147 1.63 9.05 -0.89
C GLU A 147 2.23 9.90 0.24
N GLY A 148 2.92 9.29 1.20
CA GLY A 148 3.45 10.00 2.36
C GLY A 148 3.42 9.20 3.66
N ILE A 149 3.80 9.87 4.74
CA ILE A 149 3.81 9.31 6.10
C ILE A 149 2.65 9.89 6.91
N TYR A 150 1.81 9.03 7.46
CA TYR A 150 0.58 9.39 8.16
C TYR A 150 0.51 8.71 9.53
N THR A 151 -0.43 9.14 10.36
CA THR A 151 -0.71 8.50 11.64
C THR A 151 -2.21 8.42 11.87
N VAL A 152 -2.67 7.32 12.44
CA VAL A 152 -4.09 7.05 12.68
C VAL A 152 -4.31 6.79 14.16
N SER A 153 -5.18 7.60 14.77
CA SER A 153 -5.66 7.45 16.15
C SER A 153 -7.03 6.77 16.19
N ALA A 154 -7.47 6.37 17.39
CA ALA A 154 -8.82 5.85 17.62
C ALA A 154 -9.93 6.78 17.08
N GLY A 155 -9.76 8.10 17.19
CA GLY A 155 -10.73 9.08 16.67
C GLY A 155 -10.82 9.15 15.13
N GLN A 156 -9.93 8.47 14.41
CA GLN A 156 -9.96 8.37 12.94
C GLN A 156 -10.59 7.05 12.46
N LEU A 157 -11.04 6.19 13.37
CA LEU A 157 -11.78 4.98 13.07
C LEU A 157 -13.26 5.31 12.82
N ASN A 158 -13.84 4.66 11.82
CA ASN A 158 -15.25 4.77 11.47
C ASN A 158 -15.89 3.38 11.28
N PRO A 159 -16.48 2.79 12.34
CA PRO A 159 -17.15 1.49 12.22
C PRO A 159 -18.42 1.58 11.35
N GLY A 160 -19.13 2.70 11.39
CA GLY A 160 -20.35 2.97 10.62
C GLY A 160 -20.10 3.51 9.21
N SER A 161 -18.95 3.21 8.61
CA SER A 161 -18.63 3.65 7.26
C SER A 161 -19.62 3.07 6.25
N ARG A 162 -20.09 3.92 5.32
CA ARG A 162 -20.91 3.50 4.17
C ARG A 162 -20.21 2.49 3.24
N TRP A 163 -18.89 2.32 3.40
CA TRP A 163 -18.05 1.40 2.64
C TRP A 163 -17.57 0.22 3.49
N HIS A 164 -18.34 -0.22 4.48
CA HIS A 164 -18.00 -1.34 5.38
C HIS A 164 -16.71 -1.12 6.16
N ARG A 165 -16.80 -0.43 7.30
CA ARG A 165 -15.68 0.04 8.15
C ARG A 165 -14.64 0.91 7.39
N SER A 166 -14.03 1.84 8.09
CA SER A 166 -12.90 2.58 7.52
C SER A 166 -12.04 3.26 8.57
N PHE A 167 -10.78 3.50 8.27
CA PHE A 167 -9.96 4.44 9.03
C PHE A 167 -9.38 5.53 8.14
N ASN A 168 -9.45 6.77 8.62
CA ASN A 168 -8.97 7.95 7.90
C ASN A 168 -7.46 8.14 8.13
N LEU A 169 -6.68 8.24 7.05
CA LEU A 169 -5.23 8.45 7.12
C LEU A 169 -4.85 9.81 7.73
N GLY A 170 -5.77 10.77 7.77
CA GLY A 170 -5.47 12.12 8.25
C GLY A 170 -4.78 13.00 7.20
N TYR A 171 -4.96 12.67 5.92
CA TYR A 171 -4.60 13.57 4.83
C TYR A 171 -5.50 14.81 4.83
N PRO A 172 -4.96 16.02 4.57
CA PRO A 172 -3.56 16.31 4.30
C PRO A 172 -2.76 16.33 5.60
N ASN A 173 -1.58 15.69 5.65
CA ASN A 173 -0.69 15.73 6.81
C ASN A 173 0.10 17.08 6.87
N LEU A 174 1.09 17.21 7.76
CA LEU A 174 1.91 18.43 7.82
C LEU A 174 2.71 18.71 6.53
N TYR A 175 3.28 17.68 5.92
CA TYR A 175 3.99 17.79 4.63
C TYR A 175 3.03 18.33 3.57
N ASP A 176 1.85 17.73 3.46
CA ASP A 176 0.87 18.06 2.44
C ASP A 176 0.39 19.51 2.59
N ARG A 177 0.04 19.90 3.81
CA ARG A 177 -0.37 21.28 4.13
C ARG A 177 0.74 22.29 3.84
N SER A 178 2.00 21.94 4.09
CA SER A 178 3.14 22.83 3.80
C SER A 178 3.37 23.09 2.30
N HIS A 179 2.83 22.21 1.45
CA HIS A 179 2.81 22.36 -0.01
C HIS A 179 1.49 22.92 -0.54
N GLY A 180 0.58 23.37 0.32
CA GLY A 180 -0.73 23.89 -0.09
C GLY A 180 -1.65 22.83 -0.68
N ARG A 181 -1.40 21.53 -0.41
CA ARG A 181 -2.24 20.45 -0.94
C ARG A 181 -3.60 20.42 -0.25
N THR A 182 -4.65 20.14 -1.02
CA THR A 182 -6.04 20.17 -0.54
C THR A 182 -6.76 18.83 -0.70
N GLY A 183 -7.94 18.71 -0.09
CA GLY A 183 -8.74 17.49 -0.01
C GLY A 183 -8.85 16.97 1.42
N SER A 184 -9.56 15.86 1.61
CA SER A 184 -9.81 15.26 2.92
C SER A 184 -10.37 13.84 2.75
N PHE A 185 -10.45 13.10 3.87
CA PHE A 185 -11.07 11.77 3.94
C PHE A 185 -10.46 10.71 3.02
N LEU A 186 -9.13 10.66 2.98
CA LEU A 186 -8.41 9.57 2.32
C LEU A 186 -8.31 8.44 3.33
N MET A 187 -9.00 7.34 3.06
CA MET A 187 -9.23 6.25 3.99
C MET A 187 -8.65 4.95 3.48
N VAL A 188 -8.47 4.00 4.40
CA VAL A 188 -8.51 2.56 4.08
C VAL A 188 -9.92 2.07 4.46
N HIS A 189 -10.63 1.40 3.56
CA HIS A 189 -12.02 0.99 3.78
C HIS A 189 -12.40 -0.28 3.01
N GLY A 190 -13.57 -0.84 3.29
CA GLY A 190 -14.12 -2.02 2.62
C GLY A 190 -14.65 -1.80 1.18
N GLY A 191 -15.02 -2.89 0.51
CA GLY A 191 -15.51 -2.90 -0.87
C GLY A 191 -14.42 -2.89 -1.94
N CYS A 192 -14.75 -2.47 -3.15
CA CYS A 192 -13.79 -2.39 -4.26
C CYS A 192 -14.01 -1.18 -5.18
N SER A 193 -14.45 -0.08 -4.59
CA SER A 193 -14.63 1.19 -5.28
C SER A 193 -13.81 2.27 -4.59
N SER A 194 -13.18 3.16 -5.35
CA SER A 194 -12.41 4.27 -4.78
C SER A 194 -12.38 5.46 -5.72
N VAL A 195 -12.40 6.65 -5.12
CA VAL A 195 -12.21 7.97 -5.76
C VAL A 195 -10.97 8.68 -5.18
N GLY A 196 -10.16 7.97 -4.39
CA GLY A 196 -8.94 8.48 -3.75
C GLY A 196 -8.48 7.65 -2.54
N CYS A 197 -9.34 6.82 -1.98
CA CYS A 197 -9.02 5.92 -0.87
C CYS A 197 -8.25 4.66 -1.31
N TYR A 198 -7.82 3.86 -0.34
CA TYR A 198 -7.38 2.48 -0.53
C TYR A 198 -8.52 1.54 -0.15
N ALA A 199 -9.19 0.98 -1.16
CA ALA A 199 -10.29 0.04 -0.97
C ALA A 199 -9.75 -1.39 -0.85
N MET A 200 -10.06 -2.03 0.27
CA MET A 200 -9.83 -3.44 0.58
C MET A 200 -11.16 -4.17 0.48
N THR A 201 -11.17 -5.48 0.22
CA THR A 201 -12.44 -6.24 0.31
C THR A 201 -13.02 -6.16 1.74
N ASN A 202 -14.33 -6.38 1.88
CA ASN A 202 -15.00 -6.33 3.19
C ASN A 202 -14.35 -7.27 4.20
N ALA A 203 -14.07 -8.51 3.79
CA ALA A 203 -13.43 -9.50 4.66
C ALA A 203 -12.02 -9.07 5.08
N VAL A 204 -11.23 -8.50 4.16
CA VAL A 204 -9.88 -8.00 4.48
C VAL A 204 -9.96 -6.82 5.45
N VAL A 205 -10.85 -5.85 5.22
CA VAL A 205 -10.94 -4.69 6.12
C VAL A 205 -11.48 -5.07 7.50
N ASP A 206 -12.31 -6.11 7.61
CA ASP A 206 -12.75 -6.64 8.92
C ASP A 206 -11.58 -7.18 9.72
N GLU A 207 -10.69 -7.94 9.10
CA GLU A 207 -9.48 -8.43 9.76
C GLU A 207 -8.52 -7.27 10.12
N LEU A 208 -8.27 -6.35 9.18
CA LEU A 208 -7.48 -5.15 9.46
C LEU A 208 -8.06 -4.36 10.63
N TRP A 209 -9.39 -4.21 10.68
CA TRP A 209 -10.09 -3.55 11.76
C TRP A 209 -9.84 -4.23 13.10
N ARG A 210 -9.96 -5.56 13.17
CA ARG A 210 -9.66 -6.33 14.39
C ARG A 210 -8.23 -6.05 14.87
N ILE A 211 -7.25 -6.08 13.96
CA ILE A 211 -5.84 -5.88 14.31
C ILE A 211 -5.58 -4.45 14.82
N VAL A 212 -6.00 -3.42 14.07
CA VAL A 212 -5.71 -2.03 14.46
C VAL A 212 -6.49 -1.59 15.69
N THR A 213 -7.73 -2.07 15.88
CA THR A 213 -8.49 -1.77 17.09
C THR A 213 -7.93 -2.47 18.31
N ALA A 214 -7.47 -3.71 18.19
CA ALA A 214 -6.78 -4.39 19.28
C ALA A 214 -5.54 -3.60 19.71
N ALA A 215 -4.71 -3.11 18.76
CA ALA A 215 -3.51 -2.35 19.08
C ALA A 215 -3.81 -1.01 19.79
N LEU A 216 -4.82 -0.28 19.30
CA LEU A 216 -5.24 0.97 19.93
C LEU A 216 -5.84 0.75 21.33
N ASN A 217 -6.65 -0.30 21.50
CA ASN A 217 -7.19 -0.69 22.80
C ASN A 217 -6.09 -1.22 23.74
N GLY A 218 -5.02 -1.80 23.18
CA GLY A 218 -3.82 -2.27 23.88
C GLY A 218 -2.88 -1.15 24.33
N GLY A 219 -3.24 0.13 24.10
CA GLY A 219 -2.53 1.29 24.61
C GLY A 219 -1.69 2.05 23.57
N GLN A 220 -1.59 1.55 22.34
CA GLN A 220 -0.96 2.30 21.25
C GLN A 220 -1.82 3.56 20.96
N LYS A 221 -1.25 4.76 21.08
CA LYS A 221 -2.03 6.01 20.93
C LYS A 221 -2.38 6.29 19.47
N ARG A 222 -1.45 5.98 18.57
CA ARG A 222 -1.59 6.08 17.12
C ARG A 222 -0.75 5.00 16.46
N PHE A 223 -1.15 4.52 15.29
CA PHE A 223 -0.26 3.74 14.44
C PHE A 223 0.19 4.56 13.23
N GLN A 224 1.43 4.34 12.81
CA GLN A 224 1.98 4.97 11.61
C GLN A 224 1.50 4.23 10.35
N VAL A 225 1.13 4.99 9.32
CA VAL A 225 0.82 4.47 7.99
C VAL A 225 1.79 5.09 6.98
N GLN A 226 2.56 4.26 6.29
CA GLN A 226 3.52 4.70 5.28
C GLN A 226 3.00 4.31 3.88
N ALA A 227 2.62 5.28 3.08
CA ALA A 227 2.10 5.05 1.73
C ALA A 227 3.17 5.39 0.69
N PHE A 228 3.69 4.35 0.04
CA PHE A 228 4.76 4.40 -0.94
C PHE A 228 4.25 4.21 -2.37
N PRO A 229 4.93 4.79 -3.38
CA PRO A 229 4.59 4.59 -4.78
C PRO A 229 4.80 3.14 -5.23
N PHE A 230 5.86 2.49 -4.75
CA PHE A 230 6.31 1.15 -5.12
C PHE A 230 7.21 0.61 -4.01
N ARG A 231 7.62 -0.66 -4.08
CA ARG A 231 8.67 -1.21 -3.20
C ARG A 231 9.94 -0.37 -3.31
N MET A 232 10.36 0.31 -2.24
CA MET A 232 11.38 1.38 -2.27
C MET A 232 12.84 0.87 -2.37
N THR A 233 13.07 -0.14 -3.20
CA THR A 233 14.42 -0.66 -3.50
C THR A 233 15.22 0.36 -4.32
N ASP A 234 16.54 0.29 -4.24
CA ASP A 234 17.43 1.19 -5.00
C ASP A 234 17.21 1.05 -6.50
N ALA A 235 17.01 -0.19 -6.97
CA ALA A 235 16.70 -0.47 -8.37
C ALA A 235 15.41 0.22 -8.83
N ASN A 236 14.33 0.13 -8.06
CA ASN A 236 13.05 0.74 -8.42
C ASN A 236 13.13 2.28 -8.42
N LEU A 237 13.89 2.85 -7.48
CA LEU A 237 14.09 4.30 -7.44
C LEU A 237 14.99 4.78 -8.59
N ALA A 238 16.09 4.08 -8.87
CA ALA A 238 17.03 4.40 -9.95
C ALA A 238 16.40 4.32 -11.34
N GLN A 239 15.50 3.35 -11.56
CA GLN A 239 14.67 3.27 -12.78
C GLN A 239 13.86 4.55 -13.02
N ARG A 240 13.50 5.27 -11.96
CA ARG A 240 12.66 6.48 -12.01
C ARG A 240 13.43 7.76 -11.72
N ARG A 241 14.76 7.76 -11.87
CA ARG A 241 15.63 8.92 -11.58
C ARG A 241 15.23 10.21 -12.32
N ASP A 242 14.67 10.07 -13.51
CA ASP A 242 14.30 11.20 -14.39
C ASP A 242 12.83 11.64 -14.19
N ASP A 243 12.07 10.98 -13.29
CA ASP A 243 10.68 11.35 -13.00
C ASP A 243 10.63 12.65 -12.15
N PRO A 244 9.74 13.61 -12.43
CA PRO A 244 9.57 14.81 -11.61
C PRO A 244 9.28 14.55 -10.13
N LEU A 245 8.72 13.38 -9.80
CA LEU A 245 8.44 12.94 -8.42
C LEU A 245 9.62 12.25 -7.75
N HIS A 246 10.73 11.98 -8.45
CA HIS A 246 11.92 11.36 -7.89
C HIS A 246 12.44 12.06 -6.62
N PRO A 247 12.52 13.41 -6.52
CA PRO A 247 12.92 14.08 -5.29
C PRO A 247 11.96 13.87 -4.11
N PHE A 248 10.67 13.67 -4.39
CA PHE A 248 9.67 13.35 -3.36
C PHE A 248 9.79 11.89 -2.93
N TRP A 249 9.93 10.95 -3.87
CA TRP A 249 10.12 9.54 -3.57
C TRP A 249 11.43 9.26 -2.83
N SER A 250 12.50 9.97 -3.15
CA SER A 250 13.77 9.91 -2.41
C SER A 250 13.61 10.30 -0.93
N GLN A 251 12.73 11.25 -0.63
CA GLN A 251 12.42 11.62 0.76
C GLN A 251 11.62 10.53 1.49
N LEU A 252 10.73 9.82 0.79
CA LEU A 252 10.02 8.67 1.37
C LEU A 252 10.96 7.50 1.61
N LYS A 253 11.92 7.27 0.69
CA LYS A 253 12.92 6.20 0.81
C LYS A 253 13.73 6.31 2.10
N MET A 254 14.09 7.52 2.50
CA MET A 254 14.79 7.74 3.77
C MET A 254 14.05 7.12 4.97
N ALA A 255 12.76 7.39 5.12
CA ALA A 255 11.96 6.81 6.21
C ALA A 255 11.76 5.29 6.03
N HIS A 256 11.65 4.84 4.77
CA HIS A 256 11.56 3.41 4.46
C HIS A 256 12.81 2.66 4.93
N ASP A 257 14.00 3.10 4.52
CA ASP A 257 15.26 2.41 4.78
C ASP A 257 15.61 2.44 6.28
N LEU A 258 15.36 3.55 6.98
CA LEU A 258 15.52 3.61 8.43
C LEU A 258 14.67 2.57 9.17
N PHE A 259 13.49 2.23 8.65
CA PHE A 259 12.68 1.16 9.21
C PHE A 259 13.20 -0.23 8.83
N GLU A 260 13.63 -0.45 7.58
CA GLU A 260 14.24 -1.72 7.17
C GLU A 260 15.44 -2.08 8.06
N ASP A 261 16.30 -1.11 8.32
CA ASP A 261 17.51 -1.30 9.13
C ASP A 261 17.18 -1.55 10.60
N ALA A 262 16.35 -0.69 11.19
CA ALA A 262 16.10 -0.69 12.62
C ALA A 262 15.02 -1.69 13.04
N GLY A 263 14.10 -2.06 12.15
CA GLY A 263 12.85 -2.76 12.50
C GLY A 263 12.00 -1.95 13.49
N ILE A 264 12.14 -0.62 13.54
CA ILE A 264 11.44 0.25 14.49
C ILE A 264 10.93 1.47 13.70
N PRO A 265 9.67 1.90 13.89
CA PRO A 265 9.12 3.07 13.22
C PRO A 265 10.09 4.27 13.32
N PRO A 266 10.47 4.90 12.21
CA PRO A 266 11.36 6.05 12.24
C PRO A 266 10.66 7.26 12.84
N HIS A 267 11.44 8.18 13.40
CA HIS A 267 10.95 9.49 13.80
C HIS A 267 10.94 10.40 12.57
N VAL A 268 9.76 10.72 12.04
CA VAL A 268 9.60 11.53 10.83
C VAL A 268 9.07 12.92 11.20
N ASP A 269 9.72 13.96 10.67
CA ASP A 269 9.37 15.37 10.85
C ASP A 269 9.43 16.14 9.53
N ILE A 270 8.97 17.40 9.56
CA ILE A 270 8.99 18.32 8.42
C ILE A 270 9.96 19.47 8.70
N CYS A 271 10.98 19.61 7.86
CA CYS A 271 11.94 20.71 7.88
C CYS A 271 11.95 21.39 6.50
N GLY A 272 11.69 22.69 6.41
CA GLY A 272 11.77 23.43 5.13
C GLY A 272 10.90 22.84 4.01
N LYS A 273 9.69 22.35 4.33
CA LYS A 273 8.79 21.60 3.42
C LYS A 273 9.37 20.28 2.89
N ARG A 274 10.31 19.67 3.60
CA ARG A 274 10.86 18.34 3.26
C ARG A 274 10.62 17.38 4.41
N TYR A 275 10.46 16.10 4.11
CA TYR A 275 10.59 15.09 5.15
C TYR A 275 12.04 15.05 5.62
N VAL A 276 12.22 14.94 6.92
CA VAL A 276 13.46 14.56 7.59
C VAL A 276 13.14 13.39 8.52
N ALA A 277 14.08 12.47 8.68
CA ALA A 277 13.87 11.31 9.52
C ALA A 277 15.13 10.89 10.27
N SER A 278 14.95 10.29 11.43
CA SER A 278 16.00 9.59 12.19
C SER A 278 15.52 8.21 12.58
N SER A 279 16.47 7.29 12.83
CA SER A 279 16.17 5.92 13.24
C SER A 279 15.23 5.88 14.44
N GLY A 280 14.33 4.91 14.43
CA GLY A 280 13.50 4.61 15.59
C GLY A 280 14.35 4.13 16.76
N THR A 281 13.96 4.52 17.98
CA THR A 281 14.62 4.07 19.22
C THR A 281 13.83 2.94 19.88
N PRO A 282 14.47 2.04 20.65
CA PRO A 282 13.77 0.98 21.37
C PRO A 282 12.60 1.52 22.20
N GLY A 283 11.44 0.88 22.11
CA GLY A 283 10.21 1.32 22.76
C GLY A 283 9.37 2.31 21.95
N ASN A 284 9.84 2.78 20.79
CA ASN A 284 9.00 3.53 19.87
C ASN A 284 7.94 2.60 19.23
N ASP A 285 6.68 2.88 19.53
CA ASP A 285 5.51 2.16 19.06
C ASP A 285 4.90 2.78 17.79
N GLY A 286 5.50 3.83 17.23
CA GLY A 286 4.97 4.55 16.07
C GLY A 286 3.85 5.55 16.40
N SER A 287 3.56 5.80 17.69
CA SER A 287 2.49 6.72 18.12
C SER A 287 2.79 8.20 17.86
N ARG A 288 4.06 8.54 17.56
CA ARG A 288 4.49 9.93 17.40
C ARG A 288 3.94 10.53 16.09
N SER A 289 3.16 11.60 16.22
CA SER A 289 2.75 12.43 15.08
C SER A 289 3.94 13.16 14.45
N LEU A 290 3.82 13.49 13.17
CA LEU A 290 4.79 14.37 12.49
C LEU A 290 4.78 15.76 13.16
N THR A 291 5.94 16.38 13.29
CA THR A 291 6.10 17.75 13.79
C THR A 291 6.89 18.63 12.83
N ARG A 292 6.93 19.95 13.06
CA ARG A 292 7.83 20.86 12.34
C ARG A 292 9.15 20.94 13.10
N SER A 293 10.18 20.25 12.62
CA SER A 293 11.47 20.11 13.30
C SER A 293 12.56 19.79 12.28
N CYS A 294 13.75 20.34 12.51
CA CYS A 294 14.96 20.06 11.75
C CYS A 294 16.00 19.29 12.59
N LYS A 295 15.61 18.76 13.76
CA LYS A 295 16.52 18.06 14.67
C LYS A 295 16.99 16.70 14.13
N ALA A 296 16.19 16.06 13.29
CA ALA A 296 16.62 14.88 12.54
C ALA A 296 17.53 15.35 11.40
N SER A 297 18.84 15.21 11.57
CA SER A 297 19.81 15.41 10.50
C SER A 297 19.78 14.18 9.58
N ASN A 298 19.48 14.40 8.31
CA ASN A 298 19.45 13.37 7.27
C ASN A 298 20.78 12.62 7.23
N SER A 299 20.84 11.48 7.89
CA SER A 299 21.96 10.54 7.84
C SER A 299 21.38 9.24 7.34
N VAL A 300 21.28 9.13 6.01
CA VAL A 300 21.24 7.83 5.34
C VAL A 300 22.65 7.64 4.82
N ALA A 301 23.34 6.61 5.31
CA ALA A 301 24.63 6.22 4.77
C ALA A 301 24.44 5.92 3.29
N THR A 302 25.03 6.75 2.44
CA THR A 302 25.25 6.42 1.03
C THR A 302 26.32 5.33 1.00
N ASN A 303 25.91 4.09 0.71
CA ASN A 303 26.82 3.08 0.18
C ASN A 303 26.62 2.97 -1.33
#